data_AF-A0A3S9QCQ8-F1
#
_entry.id   AF-A0A3S9QCQ8-F1
#
_cell.length_a   1.000
_cell.length_b   1.000
_cell.length_c   1.000
_cell.angle_alpha   90.00
_cell.angle_beta   90.00
_cell.angle_gamma   90.00
#
_symmetry.space_group_name_H-M   'P 1'
#
loop_
_entity.id
_entity.type
_entity.pdbx_description
1 polymer ?
#
loop_
_entity_poly.entity_id
_entity_poly.type
_entity_poly.pdbx_seq_one_letter_code
_entity_poly.pdbx_strand_id
1 'polypeptide(L)'
;MIKQTTFKAGDKIYHPLVSRDIRVLTKPAGKSEKLLVAKEDKDNIFIFEESGCEYRELHRYSSIFHATEENCELLSKLYGEEFEKPKSNPTPDTIVKKMLDDGYAYVICSILLPRGVVKDIIRGYGGGVFLGEYDNYYRDEIIPLDAYTGKVIVDYKDGKPVLGDE
;
A
#
# COMPACT_ATOMS: atom_id res chain seq x y z
N MET A 1 -2.16 19.11 -15.57
CA MET A 1 -1.03 19.34 -14.65
C MET A 1 -0.67 18.01 -14.04
N ILE A 2 0.54 17.50 -14.28
CA ILE A 2 1.04 16.34 -13.55
C ILE A 2 1.17 16.80 -12.09
N LYS A 3 0.46 16.15 -11.16
CA LYS A 3 0.56 16.49 -9.74
C LYS A 3 2.02 16.36 -9.34
N GLN A 4 2.57 17.42 -8.78
CA GLN A 4 3.91 17.41 -8.21
C GLN A 4 3.85 16.60 -6.91
N THR A 5 4.01 15.28 -7.00
CA THR A 5 4.09 14.40 -5.84
C THR A 5 5.53 14.38 -5.36
N THR A 6 5.76 14.97 -4.19
CA THR A 6 7.02 14.83 -3.44
C THR A 6 7.13 13.41 -2.89
N PHE A 7 8.34 12.88 -2.90
CA PHE A 7 8.66 11.57 -2.32
C PHE A 7 8.99 11.68 -0.84
N LYS A 8 8.75 10.61 -0.09
CA LYS A 8 9.12 10.45 1.32
C LYS A 8 9.66 9.05 1.61
N ALA A 9 10.24 8.90 2.79
CA ALA A 9 10.67 7.58 3.26
C ALA A 9 9.46 6.65 3.44
N GLY A 10 9.61 5.39 3.05
CA GLY A 10 8.54 4.40 3.00
C GLY A 10 7.85 4.29 1.63
N ASP A 11 8.00 5.29 0.75
CA ASP A 11 7.41 5.23 -0.58
C ASP A 11 8.05 4.11 -1.40
N LYS A 12 7.18 3.37 -2.09
CA LYS A 12 7.57 2.39 -3.11
C LYS A 12 7.73 3.10 -4.45
N ILE A 13 8.82 2.81 -5.16
CA ILE A 13 9.19 3.50 -6.38
C ILE A 13 9.72 2.55 -7.46
N TYR A 14 9.64 2.99 -8.70
CA TYR A 14 10.41 2.49 -9.83
C TYR A 14 11.60 3.41 -10.09
N HIS A 15 12.72 2.81 -10.49
CA HIS A 15 13.89 3.52 -11.03
C HIS A 15 14.22 2.95 -12.43
N PRO A 16 13.49 3.35 -13.48
CA PRO A 16 13.43 2.61 -14.75
C PRO A 16 14.77 2.43 -15.46
N LEU A 17 15.72 3.35 -15.27
CA LEU A 17 17.05 3.28 -15.87
C LEU A 17 17.99 2.30 -15.15
N VAL A 18 17.61 1.82 -13.97
CA VAL A 18 18.44 0.93 -13.13
C VAL A 18 17.79 -0.44 -13.02
N SER A 19 16.51 -0.50 -12.65
CA SER A 19 15.81 -1.77 -12.42
C SER A 19 14.32 -1.66 -12.76
N ARG A 20 13.72 -2.83 -13.05
CA ARG A 20 12.28 -3.02 -13.23
C ARG A 20 11.56 -3.37 -11.92
N ASP A 21 12.32 -3.56 -10.84
CA ASP A 21 11.83 -3.95 -9.53
C ASP A 21 11.37 -2.73 -8.72
N ILE A 22 10.44 -2.96 -7.79
CA ILE A 22 9.99 -1.95 -6.84
C ILE A 22 11.03 -1.80 -5.72
N ARG A 23 11.41 -0.55 -5.46
CA ARG A 23 12.31 -0.19 -4.36
C ARG A 23 11.58 0.65 -3.32
N VAL A 24 12.06 0.60 -2.08
CA VAL A 24 11.52 1.40 -0.97
C VAL A 24 12.51 2.49 -0.62
N LEU A 25 12.04 3.74 -0.61
CA LEU A 25 12.85 4.88 -0.17
C LEU A 25 13.03 4.84 1.35
N THR A 26 14.25 5.13 1.79
CA THR A 26 14.64 5.20 3.20
C THR A 26 15.34 6.52 3.49
N LYS A 27 15.57 6.84 4.77
CA LYS A 27 16.41 7.99 5.15
C LYS A 27 17.88 7.57 5.25
N PRO A 28 18.84 8.42 4.83
CA PRO A 28 20.25 8.15 5.03
C PRO A 28 20.61 8.10 6.52
N ALA A 29 21.57 7.25 6.87
CA ALA A 29 22.12 7.15 8.23
C ALA A 29 22.95 8.41 8.53
N GLY A 30 22.28 9.50 8.91
CA GLY A 30 22.90 10.80 9.16
C GLY A 30 21.99 11.97 8.77
N LYS A 31 20.91 12.16 9.54
CA LYS A 31 20.07 13.36 9.78
C LYS A 31 19.81 14.41 8.67
N SER A 32 20.11 14.16 7.40
CA SER A 32 19.64 15.05 6.33
C SER A 32 18.16 14.77 6.09
N GLU A 33 17.30 15.64 6.62
CA GLU A 33 15.83 15.47 6.52
C GLU A 33 15.35 15.50 5.07
N LYS A 34 16.09 16.10 4.14
CA LYS A 34 15.64 16.32 2.75
C LYS A 34 16.12 15.28 1.74
N LEU A 35 16.90 14.30 2.18
CA LEU A 35 17.45 13.27 1.31
C LEU A 35 16.76 11.92 1.55
N LEU A 36 16.61 11.17 0.47
CA LEU A 36 16.03 9.84 0.42
C LEU A 36 17.04 8.90 -0.21
N VAL A 37 16.93 7.62 0.10
CA VAL A 37 17.88 6.60 -0.33
C VAL A 37 17.13 5.37 -0.84
N ALA A 38 17.47 4.93 -2.05
CA ALA A 38 17.10 3.60 -2.55
C ALA A 38 18.36 2.72 -2.63
N LYS A 39 18.25 1.47 -2.18
CA LYS A 39 19.35 0.49 -2.29
C LYS A 39 19.05 -0.48 -3.42
N GLU A 40 20.02 -0.66 -4.31
CA GLU A 40 19.96 -1.70 -5.34
C GLU A 40 20.50 -3.03 -4.79
N ASP A 41 21.65 -2.98 -4.11
CA ASP A 41 22.25 -4.09 -3.38
C ASP A 41 22.98 -3.57 -2.11
N LYS A 42 23.90 -4.36 -1.53
CA LYS A 42 24.63 -3.96 -0.31
C LYS A 42 25.58 -2.78 -0.55
N ASP A 43 26.06 -2.61 -1.78
CA ASP A 43 27.16 -1.71 -2.11
C ASP A 43 26.70 -0.55 -3.03
N ASN A 44 25.58 -0.72 -3.74
CA ASN A 44 24.98 0.29 -4.63
C ASN A 44 23.82 1.03 -3.96
N ILE A 45 24.05 2.31 -3.67
CA ILE A 45 23.12 3.20 -2.98
C ILE A 45 22.88 4.43 -3.86
N PHE A 46 21.61 4.67 -4.18
CA PHE A 46 21.16 5.86 -4.90
C PHE A 46 20.56 6.85 -3.91
N ILE A 47 20.96 8.11 -4.01
CA ILE A 47 20.49 9.18 -3.12
C ILE A 47 19.60 10.11 -3.95
N PHE A 48 18.43 10.46 -3.43
CA PHE A 48 17.46 11.33 -4.10
C PHE A 48 17.08 12.51 -3.21
N GLU A 49 16.72 13.61 -3.86
CA GLU A 49 15.95 14.67 -3.22
C GLU A 49 14.47 14.25 -3.11
N GLU A 50 13.68 14.95 -2.27
CA GLU A 50 12.23 14.74 -2.19
C GLU A 50 11.49 15.05 -3.50
N SER A 51 12.14 15.72 -4.45
CA SER A 51 11.65 15.92 -5.81
C SER A 51 11.69 14.63 -6.66
N GLY A 52 12.45 13.62 -6.23
CA GLY A 52 12.73 12.40 -7.00
C GLY A 52 13.91 12.52 -7.96
N CYS A 53 14.62 13.65 -7.96
CA CYS A 53 15.87 13.80 -8.69
C CYS A 53 17.03 13.19 -7.92
N GLU A 54 17.94 12.52 -8.62
CA GLU A 54 19.14 11.93 -8.02
C GLU A 54 20.13 13.02 -7.54
N TYR A 55 20.63 12.85 -6.32
CA TYR A 55 21.51 13.79 -5.64
C TYR A 55 22.96 13.59 -6.11
N ARG A 56 23.49 14.62 -6.80
CA ARG A 56 24.87 14.76 -7.32
C ARG A 56 25.22 14.08 -8.65
N GLU A 57 24.27 13.46 -9.34
CA GLU A 57 24.50 12.97 -10.70
C GLU A 57 24.32 14.11 -11.74
N LEU A 58 25.26 14.20 -12.69
CA LEU A 58 25.20 15.10 -13.85
C LEU A 58 24.07 14.72 -14.83
N HIS A 59 23.51 13.52 -14.67
CA HIS A 59 22.39 13.02 -15.45
C HIS A 59 21.07 13.48 -14.84
N ARG A 60 20.64 14.70 -15.18
CA ARG A 60 19.32 15.28 -14.86
C ARG A 60 18.10 14.50 -15.40
N TYR A 61 18.30 13.25 -15.83
CA TYR A 61 17.33 12.42 -16.53
C TYR A 61 16.96 11.14 -15.75
N SER A 62 17.67 10.78 -14.66
CA SER A 62 17.22 9.73 -13.75
C SER A 62 16.16 10.28 -12.80
N SER A 63 14.90 10.04 -13.15
CA SER A 63 13.76 10.29 -12.27
C SER A 63 13.18 8.97 -11.77
N ILE A 64 12.82 8.96 -10.49
CA ILE A 64 12.02 7.89 -9.89
C ILE A 64 10.54 8.18 -10.05
N PHE A 65 9.74 7.11 -10.02
CA PHE A 65 8.28 7.19 -10.12
C PHE A 65 7.64 6.40 -8.99
N HIS A 66 6.52 6.85 -8.43
CA HIS A 66 5.80 6.03 -7.46
C HIS A 66 5.38 4.69 -8.07
N ALA A 67 5.50 3.61 -7.31
CA ALA A 67 5.09 2.28 -7.73
C ALA A 67 3.56 2.13 -7.66
N THR A 68 2.86 2.74 -8.63
CA THR A 68 1.41 2.63 -8.83
C THR A 68 1.12 1.72 -10.03
N GLU A 69 -0.12 1.21 -10.12
CA GLU A 69 -0.55 0.41 -11.27
C GLU A 69 -0.43 1.21 -12.58
N GLU A 70 -0.88 2.48 -12.56
CA GLU A 70 -0.78 3.39 -13.71
C GLU A 70 0.68 3.59 -14.18
N ASN A 71 1.62 3.81 -13.24
CA ASN A 71 3.03 3.95 -13.60
C ASN A 71 3.62 2.61 -14.07
N CYS A 72 3.21 1.49 -13.49
CA CYS A 72 3.65 0.16 -13.94
C CYS A 72 3.27 -0.08 -15.40
N GLU A 73 2.02 0.19 -15.77
CA GLU A 73 1.52 0.04 -17.14
C GLU A 73 2.23 0.99 -18.11
N LEU A 74 2.36 2.27 -17.73
CA LEU A 74 3.01 3.29 -18.53
C LEU A 74 4.48 2.95 -18.78
N LEU A 75 5.24 2.65 -17.73
CA LEU A 75 6.66 2.32 -17.84
C LEU A 75 6.87 1.02 -18.62
N SER A 76 6.04 0.00 -18.38
CA SER A 76 6.16 -1.26 -19.13
C SER A 76 5.97 -1.06 -20.63
N LYS A 77 5.03 -0.19 -21.01
CA LYS A 77 4.80 0.18 -22.41
C LYS A 77 5.92 1.03 -23.00
N LEU A 78 6.46 1.99 -22.24
CA LEU A 78 7.51 2.90 -22.70
C LEU A 78 8.84 2.18 -22.94
N TYR A 79 9.19 1.24 -22.07
CA TYR A 79 10.46 0.51 -22.14
C TYR A 79 10.34 -0.84 -22.86
N GLY A 80 9.12 -1.30 -23.15
CA GLY A 80 8.88 -2.56 -23.88
C GLY A 80 9.13 -3.82 -23.06
N GLU A 81 9.09 -3.71 -21.74
CA GLU A 81 9.41 -4.78 -20.79
C GLU A 81 8.44 -4.75 -19.62
N GLU A 82 8.14 -5.89 -18.98
CA GLU A 82 7.21 -5.92 -17.84
C GLU A 82 7.91 -5.47 -16.54
N PHE A 83 7.37 -4.43 -15.90
CA PHE A 83 7.81 -3.98 -14.57
C PHE A 83 7.14 -4.80 -13.46
N GLU A 84 7.80 -4.89 -12.30
CA GLU A 84 7.21 -5.55 -11.13
C GLU A 84 5.90 -4.85 -10.75
N LYS A 85 4.78 -5.57 -10.77
CA LYS A 85 3.49 -4.99 -10.41
C LYS A 85 3.47 -4.61 -8.93
N PRO A 86 2.96 -3.43 -8.57
CA PRO A 86 2.82 -3.07 -7.17
C PRO A 86 1.83 -4.03 -6.54
N LYS A 87 2.18 -4.57 -5.37
CA LYS A 87 1.22 -5.32 -4.56
C LYS A 87 0.04 -4.38 -4.30
N SER A 88 -1.12 -4.70 -4.88
CA SER A 88 -2.35 -3.99 -4.57
C SER A 88 -2.57 -4.08 -3.06
N ASN A 89 -3.01 -2.98 -2.46
CA ASN A 89 -3.47 -3.06 -1.07
C ASN A 89 -4.63 -4.05 -1.04
N PRO A 90 -4.63 -5.00 -0.09
CA PRO A 90 -5.73 -5.95 -0.01
C PRO A 90 -7.03 -5.18 0.21
N THR A 91 -8.07 -5.62 -0.49
CA THR A 91 -9.42 -5.06 -0.30
C THR A 91 -9.93 -5.38 1.10
N PRO A 92 -10.86 -4.58 1.66
CA PRO A 92 -11.52 -4.89 2.93
C PRO A 92 -12.02 -6.34 3.02
N ASP A 93 -12.62 -6.86 1.94
CA ASP A 93 -13.09 -8.24 1.90
C ASP A 93 -11.97 -9.28 1.98
N THR A 94 -10.83 -9.01 1.34
CA THR A 94 -9.65 -9.88 1.39
C THR A 94 -9.06 -9.88 2.81
N ILE A 95 -9.00 -8.72 3.46
CA ILE A 95 -8.50 -8.58 4.84
C ILE A 95 -9.38 -9.38 5.80
N VAL A 96 -10.70 -9.17 5.76
CA VAL A 96 -11.64 -9.85 6.68
C VAL A 96 -11.60 -11.36 6.51
N LYS A 97 -11.64 -11.87 5.26
CA LYS A 97 -11.54 -13.31 5.00
C LYS A 97 -10.24 -13.88 5.56
N LYS A 98 -9.11 -13.23 5.29
CA LYS A 98 -7.80 -13.69 5.76
C LYS A 98 -7.72 -13.71 7.28
N MET A 99 -8.25 -12.70 7.98
CA MET A 99 -8.29 -12.70 9.45
C MET A 99 -9.11 -13.86 10.00
N LEU A 100 -10.30 -14.12 9.43
CA LEU A 100 -11.16 -15.23 9.83
C LEU A 100 -10.51 -16.59 9.55
N ASP A 101 -9.85 -16.73 8.39
CA ASP A 101 -9.12 -17.95 8.01
C ASP A 101 -7.90 -18.21 8.92
N ASP A 102 -7.26 -17.15 9.44
CA ASP A 102 -6.19 -17.24 10.45
C ASP A 102 -6.72 -17.54 11.87
N GLY A 103 -8.03 -17.77 12.01
CA GLY A 103 -8.65 -18.24 13.25
C GLY A 103 -9.20 -17.14 14.15
N TYR A 104 -9.34 -15.90 13.66
CA TYR A 104 -10.07 -14.88 14.41
C TYR A 104 -11.52 -15.32 14.61
N ALA A 105 -12.01 -15.26 15.85
CA ALA A 105 -13.39 -15.60 16.17
C ALA A 105 -14.41 -14.64 15.54
N TYR A 106 -13.98 -13.40 15.29
CA TYR A 106 -14.74 -12.38 14.59
C TYR A 106 -13.85 -11.20 14.16
N VAL A 107 -14.37 -10.36 13.25
CA VAL A 107 -13.79 -9.07 12.86
C VAL A 107 -14.84 -7.99 13.04
N ILE A 108 -14.51 -6.90 13.73
CA ILE A 108 -15.41 -5.74 13.85
C ILE A 108 -15.30 -4.94 12.56
N CYS A 109 -16.44 -4.64 11.94
CA CYS A 109 -16.49 -3.86 10.71
C CYS A 109 -17.39 -2.65 10.86
N SER A 110 -17.03 -1.55 10.20
CA SER A 110 -18.00 -0.54 9.78
C SER A 110 -18.75 -1.08 8.56
N ILE A 111 -20.07 -1.05 8.60
CA ILE A 111 -20.97 -1.46 7.54
C ILE A 111 -21.53 -0.22 6.86
N LEU A 112 -21.28 -0.08 5.57
CA LEU A 112 -21.75 0.99 4.72
C LEU A 112 -23.15 0.66 4.21
N LEU A 113 -24.17 1.24 4.85
CA LEU A 113 -25.56 1.08 4.44
C LEU A 113 -26.06 2.36 3.75
N PRO A 114 -27.11 2.28 2.92
CA PRO A 114 -27.67 3.46 2.25
C PRO A 114 -28.10 4.60 3.20
N ARG A 115 -28.41 4.28 4.46
CA ARG A 115 -28.89 5.22 5.47
C ARG A 115 -27.82 5.69 6.46
N GLY A 116 -26.58 5.24 6.29
CA GLY A 116 -25.47 5.60 7.16
C GLY A 116 -24.52 4.44 7.43
N VAL A 117 -23.56 4.67 8.32
CA VAL A 117 -22.57 3.66 8.70
C VAL A 117 -22.92 3.12 10.08
N VAL A 118 -23.01 1.80 10.19
CA VAL A 118 -23.18 1.10 11.47
C VAL A 118 -21.95 0.25 11.77
N LYS A 119 -21.79 -0.24 12.99
CA LYS A 119 -20.76 -1.23 13.31
C LYS A 119 -21.42 -2.59 13.52
N ASP A 120 -20.80 -3.63 12.98
CA ASP A 120 -21.22 -5.01 13.22
C ASP A 120 -20.00 -5.94 13.38
N ILE A 121 -20.25 -7.12 13.94
CA ILE A 121 -19.30 -8.20 14.17
C ILE A 121 -19.48 -9.24 13.06
N ILE A 122 -18.47 -9.36 12.18
CA ILE A 122 -18.44 -10.37 11.14
C ILE A 122 -17.81 -11.65 11.69
N ARG A 123 -18.55 -12.76 11.66
CA ARG A 123 -18.11 -14.07 12.22
C ARG A 123 -17.75 -15.10 11.16
N GLY A 124 -18.07 -14.83 9.90
CA GLY A 124 -17.85 -15.77 8.81
C GLY A 124 -18.17 -15.16 7.46
N TYR A 125 -17.99 -15.96 6.42
CA TYR A 125 -18.36 -15.61 5.06
C TYR A 125 -18.77 -16.88 4.30
N GLY A 126 -19.70 -16.74 3.34
CA GLY A 126 -20.23 -17.87 2.59
C GLY A 126 -21.32 -17.41 1.62
N GLY A 127 -21.52 -18.14 0.52
CA GLY A 127 -22.57 -17.81 -0.46
C GLY A 127 -22.42 -16.43 -1.12
N GLY A 128 -21.22 -15.84 -1.11
CA GLY A 128 -20.96 -14.51 -1.69
C GLY A 128 -21.17 -13.33 -0.73
N VAL A 129 -21.50 -13.58 0.54
CA VAL A 129 -21.73 -12.55 1.57
C VAL A 129 -20.89 -12.79 2.82
N PHE A 130 -20.75 -11.74 3.63
CA PHE A 130 -20.22 -11.80 4.99
C PHE A 130 -21.37 -11.98 5.97
N LEU A 131 -21.16 -12.83 6.98
CA LEU A 131 -22.14 -13.20 7.99
C LEU A 131 -21.91 -12.32 9.23
N GLY A 132 -22.68 -11.24 9.34
CA GLY A 132 -22.70 -10.36 10.50
C GLY A 132 -23.52 -10.94 11.64
N GLU A 133 -23.49 -10.26 12.79
CA GLU A 133 -24.31 -10.62 13.94
C GLU A 133 -25.76 -10.19 13.75
N TYR A 134 -25.99 -9.10 13.01
CA TYR A 134 -27.32 -8.56 12.77
C TYR A 134 -27.87 -8.81 11.35
N ASP A 135 -27.02 -8.90 10.33
CA ASP A 135 -27.43 -9.18 8.94
C ASP A 135 -26.27 -9.76 8.11
N ASN A 136 -26.54 -10.07 6.84
CA ASN A 136 -25.52 -10.44 5.87
C ASN A 136 -25.15 -9.23 5.00
N TYR A 137 -23.85 -9.11 4.68
CA TYR A 137 -23.33 -7.94 3.96
C TYR A 137 -22.54 -8.33 2.72
N TYR A 138 -22.61 -7.48 1.69
CA TYR A 138 -21.80 -7.61 0.49
C TYR A 138 -20.36 -7.12 0.72
N ARG A 139 -19.46 -7.56 -0.16
CA ARG A 139 -18.02 -7.31 -0.04
C ARG A 139 -17.63 -5.83 -0.06
N ASP A 140 -18.43 -4.99 -0.69
CA ASP A 140 -18.25 -3.54 -0.82
C ASP A 140 -18.91 -2.74 0.31
N GLU A 141 -19.66 -3.42 1.18
CA GLU A 141 -20.33 -2.80 2.33
C GLU A 141 -19.47 -2.82 3.59
N ILE A 142 -18.34 -3.55 3.63
CA ILE A 142 -17.58 -3.78 4.85
C ILE A 142 -16.24 -3.03 4.88
N ILE A 143 -15.90 -2.49 6.05
CA ILE A 143 -14.58 -1.92 6.34
C ILE A 143 -14.09 -2.49 7.67
N PRO A 144 -13.02 -3.31 7.70
CA PRO A 144 -12.50 -3.90 8.93
C PRO A 144 -11.90 -2.83 9.85
N LEU A 145 -12.18 -2.97 11.14
CA LEU A 145 -11.71 -2.11 12.21
C LEU A 145 -10.91 -2.92 13.23
N ASP A 146 -9.89 -2.29 13.78
CA ASP A 146 -9.20 -2.83 14.94
C ASP A 146 -10.09 -2.72 16.17
N ALA A 147 -10.20 -3.81 16.92
CA ALA A 147 -11.14 -3.92 18.03
C ALA A 147 -10.77 -3.02 19.23
N TYR A 148 -9.51 -2.64 19.36
CA TYR A 148 -9.01 -1.85 20.48
C TYR A 148 -9.03 -0.35 20.20
N THR A 149 -8.59 0.03 19.00
CA THR A 149 -8.41 1.44 18.61
C THR A 149 -9.58 1.97 17.79
N GLY A 150 -10.38 1.10 17.17
CA GLY A 150 -11.43 1.48 16.23
C GLY A 150 -10.89 2.02 14.90
N LYS A 151 -9.57 1.97 14.66
CA LYS A 151 -8.95 2.41 13.40
C LYS A 151 -9.22 1.41 12.29
N VAL A 152 -9.25 1.90 11.06
CA VAL A 152 -9.41 1.05 9.87
C VAL A 152 -8.18 0.17 9.72
N ILE A 153 -8.41 -1.13 9.52
CA ILE A 153 -7.38 -2.09 9.16
C ILE A 153 -7.20 -2.01 7.64
N VAL A 154 -6.01 -1.62 7.20
CA VAL A 154 -5.69 -1.43 5.78
C VAL A 154 -4.89 -2.60 5.20
N ASP A 155 -4.37 -3.49 6.05
CA ASP A 155 -3.67 -4.70 5.65
C ASP A 155 -3.68 -5.74 6.78
N TYR A 156 -3.36 -6.99 6.47
CA TYR A 156 -3.18 -8.08 7.43
C TYR A 156 -1.99 -8.97 7.04
N LYS A 157 -0.92 -8.89 7.83
CA LYS A 157 0.38 -9.53 7.54
C LYS A 157 0.92 -10.24 8.77
N ASP A 158 1.48 -11.42 8.57
CA ASP A 158 2.15 -12.21 9.61
C ASP A 158 1.30 -12.36 10.90
N GLY A 159 0.01 -12.63 10.71
CA GLY A 159 -0.96 -12.80 11.79
C GLY A 159 -1.41 -11.50 12.48
N LYS A 160 -1.05 -10.32 11.96
CA LYS A 160 -1.30 -9.03 12.61
C LYS A 160 -1.98 -8.00 11.70
N PRO A 161 -2.96 -7.24 12.22
CA PRO A 161 -3.57 -6.13 11.49
C PRO A 161 -2.59 -4.95 11.37
N VAL A 162 -2.60 -4.31 10.21
CA VAL A 162 -1.91 -3.04 9.94
C VAL A 162 -2.96 -1.94 9.89
N LEU A 163 -2.77 -0.91 10.71
CA LEU A 163 -3.72 0.18 10.86
C LEU A 163 -3.41 1.29 9.86
N GLY A 164 -4.45 1.91 9.32
CA GLY A 164 -4.31 3.14 8.53
C GLY A 164 -3.93 4.33 9.40
N ASP A 165 -3.22 5.29 8.80
CA ASP A 165 -3.05 6.63 9.37
C ASP A 165 -4.39 7.39 9.35
N GLU A 166 -4.57 8.32 10.28
CA GLU A 166 -5.78 9.17 10.40
C GLU A 166 -5.96 10.16 9.24
#